data_AF-A0A183H1Y8-F1
#
_entry.id   AF-A0A183H1Y8-F1
#
_cell.length_a   1.000
_cell.length_b   1.000
_cell.length_c   1.000
_cell.angle_alpha   90.00
_cell.angle_beta   90.00
_cell.angle_gamma   90.00
#
_symmetry.space_group_name_H-M   'P 1'
#
loop_
_entity.id
_entity.type
_entity.pdbx_description
1 polymer ?
#
loop_
_entity_poly.entity_id
_entity_poly.type
_entity_poly.pdbx_seq_one_letter_code
_entity_poly.pdbx_strand_id
1 'polypeptide(L)'
;MIQFENSSDQKSLPRKQLINMLDKWFLLARKGQMLPKQMIYYFELIMRVSYREGFVILFDIWQYFQSVLDAEVSAANMINAAFDRSLNSPIDPIQGDPTKFRESCRLVIQRNIAKLGFIFPLIFADELNSGL
;
A
#
# COMPACT_ATOMS: atom_id res chain seq x y z
N MET A 1 -4.68 7.02 -7.43
CA MET A 1 -5.99 7.23 -6.75
C MET A 1 -7.02 7.82 -7.71
N ILE A 2 -6.89 9.07 -8.17
CA ILE A 2 -7.86 9.72 -9.09
C ILE A 2 -8.17 8.86 -10.34
N GLN A 3 -7.15 8.28 -10.98
CA GLN A 3 -7.37 7.41 -12.15
C GLN A 3 -8.08 6.09 -11.82
N PHE A 4 -8.01 5.63 -10.57
CA PHE A 4 -8.77 4.45 -10.14
C PHE A 4 -10.23 4.83 -9.87
N GLU A 5 -10.45 5.93 -9.16
CA GLU A 5 -11.77 6.45 -8.82
C GLU A 5 -12.61 6.80 -10.06
N ASN A 6 -11.99 7.44 -11.05
CA ASN A 6 -12.67 7.94 -12.25
C ASN A 6 -12.68 6.94 -13.43
N SER A 7 -12.29 5.69 -13.21
CA SER A 7 -12.43 4.67 -14.26
C SER A 7 -13.91 4.46 -14.59
N SER A 8 -14.26 4.48 -15.87
CA SER A 8 -15.63 4.23 -16.34
C SER A 8 -16.09 2.79 -16.05
N ASP A 9 -15.16 1.84 -16.04
CA ASP A 9 -15.41 0.46 -15.63
C ASP A 9 -14.67 0.13 -14.33
N GLN A 10 -15.39 0.28 -13.22
CA GLN A 10 -14.90 0.02 -11.87
C GLN A 10 -14.65 -1.46 -11.55
N LYS A 11 -15.19 -2.38 -12.35
CA LYS A 11 -15.04 -3.84 -12.15
C LYS A 11 -13.88 -4.42 -12.97
N SER A 12 -13.44 -3.71 -14.01
CA SER A 12 -12.27 -4.09 -14.80
C SER A 12 -10.96 -3.96 -14.02
N LEU A 13 -9.92 -4.65 -14.52
CA LEU A 13 -8.56 -4.51 -14.02
C LEU A 13 -7.91 -3.21 -14.51
N PRO A 14 -7.00 -2.62 -13.72
CA PRO A 14 -6.21 -1.47 -14.14
C PRO A 14 -5.46 -1.69 -15.45
N ARG A 15 -5.43 -0.66 -16.30
CA ARG A 15 -4.64 -0.69 -17.54
C ARG A 15 -3.16 -0.86 -17.24
N LYS A 16 -2.43 -1.59 -18.10
CA LYS A 16 -0.98 -1.85 -17.96
C LYS A 16 -0.15 -0.59 -17.72
N GLN A 17 -0.47 0.53 -18.38
CA GLN A 17 0.25 1.79 -18.18
C GLN A 17 0.16 2.31 -16.75
N LEU A 18 -1.02 2.20 -16.14
CA LEU A 18 -1.25 2.61 -14.75
C LEU A 18 -0.56 1.66 -13.78
N ILE A 19 -0.59 0.35 -14.04
CA ILE A 19 0.17 -0.65 -13.28
C ILE A 19 1.67 -0.33 -13.33
N ASN A 20 2.22 -0.05 -14.51
CA ASN A 20 3.64 0.30 -14.66
C ASN A 20 4.01 1.60 -13.92
N MET A 21 3.09 2.57 -13.86
CA MET A 21 3.31 3.79 -13.08
C MET A 21 3.31 3.50 -11.57
N LEU A 22 2.38 2.66 -11.10
CA LEU A 22 2.33 2.22 -9.71
C LEU A 22 3.58 1.43 -9.33
N ASP A 23 4.06 0.53 -10.18
CA ASP A 23 5.24 -0.29 -9.91
C ASP A 23 6.50 0.56 -9.68
N LYS A 24 6.66 1.65 -10.45
CA LYS A 24 7.73 2.63 -10.20
C LYS A 24 7.60 3.31 -8.83
N TRP A 25 6.38 3.66 -8.44
CA TRP A 25 6.13 4.26 -7.13
C TRP A 25 6.32 3.24 -6.00
N PHE A 26 5.96 1.98 -6.20
CA PHE A 26 6.22 0.87 -5.27
C PHE A 26 7.70 0.61 -5.08
N LEU A 27 8.48 0.67 -6.16
CA LEU A 27 9.93 0.56 -6.11
C LEU A 27 10.53 1.66 -5.22
N LEU A 28 10.06 2.90 -5.37
CA LEU A 28 10.49 4.03 -4.54
C LEU A 28 10.09 3.84 -3.09
N ALA A 29 8.83 3.46 -2.81
CA ALA A 29 8.34 3.22 -1.45
C ALA A 29 9.12 2.10 -0.75
N ARG A 30 9.46 1.03 -1.47
CA ARG A 30 10.27 -0.08 -0.95
C ARG A 30 11.72 0.32 -0.68
N LYS A 31 12.38 0.98 -1.64
CA LYS A 31 13.78 1.43 -1.48
C LYS A 31 13.91 2.50 -0.40
N GLY A 32 12.93 3.39 -0.33
CA GLY A 32 12.83 4.44 0.67
C GLY A 32 12.34 3.98 2.04
N GLN A 33 12.07 2.67 2.21
CA GLN A 33 11.45 2.10 3.42
C GLN A 33 10.25 2.91 3.95
N MET A 34 9.45 3.46 3.05
CA MET A 34 8.36 4.39 3.38
C MET A 34 7.16 3.70 4.03
N LEU A 35 7.09 2.37 3.92
CA LEU A 35 5.98 1.57 4.42
C LEU A 35 6.47 0.41 5.30
N PRO A 36 5.69 0.00 6.30
CA PRO A 36 5.92 -1.23 7.04
C PRO A 36 5.92 -2.45 6.13
N LYS A 37 6.61 -3.52 6.56
CA LYS A 37 6.77 -4.75 5.77
C LYS A 37 5.45 -5.37 5.34
N GLN A 38 4.41 -5.31 6.18
CA GLN A 38 3.08 -5.84 5.86
C GLN A 38 2.42 -5.06 4.71
N MET A 39 2.53 -3.73 4.73
CA MET A 39 1.89 -2.86 3.73
C MET A 39 2.55 -2.94 2.35
N ILE A 40 3.79 -3.45 2.25
CA ILE A 40 4.43 -3.71 0.96
C ILE A 40 3.58 -4.69 0.11
N TYR A 41 2.91 -5.65 0.73
CA TYR A 41 2.08 -6.62 0.00
C TYR A 41 0.79 -6.03 -0.57
N TYR A 42 0.40 -4.82 -0.15
CA TYR A 42 -0.79 -4.15 -0.67
C TYR A 42 -0.62 -3.80 -2.15
N PHE A 43 0.62 -3.55 -2.55
CA PHE A 43 1.01 -3.29 -3.91
C PHE A 43 0.72 -4.48 -4.83
N GLU A 44 1.03 -5.69 -4.35
CA GLU A 44 0.72 -6.93 -5.07
C GLU A 44 -0.79 -7.14 -5.21
N LEU A 45 -1.58 -6.73 -4.19
CA LEU A 45 -3.03 -6.76 -4.27
C LEU A 45 -3.55 -5.80 -5.33
N ILE A 46 -3.15 -4.52 -5.29
CA ILE A 46 -3.64 -3.45 -6.19
C ILE A 46 -3.48 -3.83 -7.67
N MET A 47 -2.40 -4.52 -8.04
CA MET A 47 -2.14 -4.93 -9.42
C MET A 47 -3.02 -6.07 -9.92
N ARG A 48 -3.68 -6.80 -9.02
CA ARG A 48 -4.42 -8.05 -9.31
C ARG A 48 -5.94 -7.92 -9.12
N VAL A 49 -6.41 -6.76 -8.68
CA VAL A 49 -7.81 -6.51 -8.32
C VAL A 49 -8.44 -5.45 -9.21
N SER A 50 -9.77 -5.32 -9.13
CA SER A 50 -10.49 -4.32 -9.91
C SER A 50 -10.11 -2.89 -9.54
N TYR A 51 -10.42 -1.94 -10.41
CA TYR A 51 -10.27 -0.50 -10.13
C TYR A 51 -10.90 -0.08 -8.79
N ARG A 52 -12.10 -0.58 -8.48
CA ARG A 52 -12.77 -0.25 -7.21
C ARG A 52 -11.99 -0.77 -6.02
N GLU A 53 -11.59 -2.04 -6.04
CA GLU A 53 -10.87 -2.66 -4.92
C GLU A 53 -9.48 -2.04 -4.75
N GLY A 54 -8.77 -1.80 -5.84
CA GLY A 54 -7.48 -1.14 -5.83
C GLY A 54 -7.54 0.29 -5.32
N PHE A 55 -8.63 1.03 -5.60
CA PHE A 55 -8.83 2.36 -5.04
C PHE A 55 -8.91 2.33 -3.51
N VAL A 56 -9.70 1.42 -2.94
CA VAL A 56 -9.87 1.33 -1.49
C VAL A 56 -8.54 0.98 -0.81
N ILE A 57 -7.76 0.05 -1.38
CA ILE A 57 -6.43 -0.29 -0.84
C ILE A 57 -5.46 0.90 -0.94
N LEU A 58 -5.48 1.64 -2.06
CA LEU A 58 -4.67 2.86 -2.20
C LEU A 58 -5.09 3.95 -1.19
N PHE A 59 -6.38 4.01 -0.85
CA PHE A 59 -6.91 4.92 0.16
C PHE A 59 -6.43 4.54 1.57
N ASP A 60 -6.42 3.25 1.93
CA ASP A 60 -5.83 2.78 3.19
C ASP A 60 -4.34 3.18 3.31
N ILE A 61 -3.57 3.03 2.22
CA ILE A 61 -2.16 3.48 2.17
C ILE A 61 -2.05 4.99 2.36
N TRP A 62 -2.93 5.76 1.73
CA TRP A 62 -2.95 7.21 1.89
C TRP A 62 -3.28 7.62 3.32
N GLN A 63 -4.28 7.00 3.95
CA GLN A 63 -4.62 7.26 5.34
C GLN A 63 -3.49 6.86 6.30
N TYR A 64 -2.77 5.76 6.02
CA TYR A 64 -1.56 5.42 6.75
C TYR A 64 -0.54 6.56 6.69
N PHE A 65 -0.22 7.04 5.49
CA PHE A 65 0.66 8.19 5.36
C PHE A 65 0.13 9.38 6.14
N GLN A 66 -1.13 9.78 5.98
CA GLN A 66 -1.69 10.89 6.77
C GLN A 66 -1.52 10.69 8.29
N SER A 67 -1.74 9.48 8.80
CA SER A 67 -1.61 9.19 10.22
C SER A 67 -0.18 9.26 10.76
N VAL A 68 0.82 8.99 9.91
CA VAL A 68 2.24 9.15 10.28
C VAL A 68 2.77 10.55 9.94
N LEU A 69 2.10 11.27 9.04
CA LEU A 69 2.44 12.62 8.63
C LEU A 69 1.81 13.69 9.54
N ASP A 70 0.90 13.32 10.45
CA ASP A 70 0.29 14.22 11.44
C ASP A 70 1.25 14.55 12.59
N ALA A 71 2.22 15.42 12.28
CA ALA A 71 2.77 16.49 13.11
C ALA A 71 3.73 17.34 12.24
N GLU A 72 3.23 18.46 11.69
CA GLU A 72 4.02 19.59 11.17
C GLU A 72 4.81 19.47 9.84
N VAL A 73 4.94 18.30 9.20
CA VAL A 73 5.72 18.17 7.94
C VAL A 73 4.85 17.79 6.75
N SER A 74 4.82 18.63 5.70
CA SER A 74 4.05 18.35 4.49
C SER A 74 4.48 17.04 3.83
N ALA A 75 3.51 16.27 3.29
CA ALA A 75 3.77 15.01 2.59
C ALA A 75 4.83 15.15 1.48
N ALA A 76 4.87 16.29 0.81
CA ALA A 76 5.85 16.61 -0.22
C ALA A 76 7.28 16.75 0.35
N ASN A 77 7.43 17.40 1.50
CA ASN A 77 8.72 17.56 2.17
C ASN A 77 9.28 16.22 2.65
N MET A 78 8.41 15.29 3.06
CA MET A 78 8.83 13.97 3.48
C MET A 78 9.18 13.04 2.31
N ILE A 79 8.47 13.14 1.19
CA ILE A 79 8.85 12.45 -0.06
C ILE A 79 10.23 12.94 -0.52
N ASN A 80 10.45 14.25 -0.52
CA ASN A 80 11.75 14.84 -0.86
C ASN A 80 12.83 14.42 0.13
N ALA A 81 12.55 14.48 1.44
CA ALA A 81 13.49 14.06 2.47
C ALA A 81 13.79 12.56 2.43
N ALA A 82 12.82 11.71 2.11
CA ALA A 82 13.02 10.27 1.93
C ALA A 82 13.80 9.98 0.65
N PHE A 83 13.59 10.76 -0.42
CA PHE A 83 14.43 10.72 -1.62
C PHE A 83 15.89 11.09 -1.30
N ASP A 84 16.11 12.23 -0.62
CA ASP A 84 17.45 12.70 -0.21
C ASP A 84 18.13 11.75 0.78
N ARG A 85 17.38 11.13 1.70
CA ARG A 85 17.88 10.13 2.66
C ARG A 85 18.18 8.78 2.00
N SER A 86 17.41 8.39 0.98
CA SER A 86 17.68 7.16 0.21
C SER A 86 19.01 7.17 -0.54
N LEU A 87 19.55 8.37 -0.77
CA LEU A 87 20.86 8.56 -1.39
C LEU A 87 22.03 8.45 -0.40
N ASN A 88 21.79 8.59 0.92
CA ASN A 88 22.88 8.88 1.88
C ASN A 88 22.94 8.05 3.19
N SER A 89 21.97 7.19 3.56
CA SER A 89 22.04 6.37 4.79
C SER A 89 21.04 5.19 4.85
N PRO A 90 21.26 4.17 5.70
CA PRO A 90 20.29 3.09 5.92
C PRO A 90 19.06 3.67 6.61
N ILE A 91 17.92 3.52 5.95
CA ILE A 91 16.65 4.13 6.35
C ILE A 91 16.01 3.26 7.43
N ASP A 92 15.55 3.86 8.53
CA ASP A 92 14.57 3.22 9.41
C ASP A 92 13.16 3.46 8.83
N PRO A 93 12.29 2.44 8.77
CA PRO A 93 10.96 2.59 8.19
C PRO A 93 10.18 3.71 8.87
N ILE A 94 9.34 4.42 8.10
CA ILE A 94 8.36 5.36 8.66
C ILE A 94 7.50 4.58 9.67
N GLN A 95 7.69 4.85 10.96
CA GLN A 95 7.08 4.11 12.07
C GLN A 95 5.63 4.57 12.27
N GLY A 96 4.68 3.73 11.85
CA GLY A 96 3.26 3.90 12.12
C GLY A 96 2.62 2.55 12.38
N ASP A 97 1.48 2.55 13.07
CA ASP A 97 0.70 1.33 13.31
C ASP A 97 -0.16 0.99 12.07
N PRO A 98 0.16 -0.07 11.29
CA PRO A 98 -0.57 -0.41 10.09
C PRO A 98 -1.89 -1.15 10.39
N THR A 99 -2.14 -1.58 11.63
CA THR A 99 -3.29 -2.42 11.98
C THR A 99 -4.63 -1.73 11.75
N LYS A 100 -4.66 -0.40 11.76
CA LYS A 100 -5.85 0.42 11.47
C LYS A 100 -6.21 0.48 9.99
N PHE A 101 -5.29 0.11 9.10
CA PHE A 101 -5.41 0.30 7.64
C PHE A 101 -5.34 -1.03 6.87
N ARG A 102 -5.83 -2.11 7.46
CA ARG A 102 -5.78 -3.46 6.85
C ARG A 102 -7.12 -4.12 6.60
N GLU A 103 -8.20 -3.58 7.14
CA GLU A 103 -9.51 -4.24 7.03
C GLU A 103 -10.04 -4.26 5.60
N SER A 104 -9.82 -3.19 4.81
CA SER A 104 -10.17 -3.21 3.39
C SER A 104 -9.40 -4.28 2.63
N CYS A 105 -8.10 -4.47 2.95
CA CYS A 105 -7.31 -5.57 2.39
C CYS A 105 -7.88 -6.95 2.74
N ARG A 106 -8.35 -7.14 3.99
CA ARG A 106 -9.01 -8.38 4.41
C ARG A 106 -10.20 -8.71 3.51
N LEU A 107 -11.11 -7.75 3.33
CA LEU A 107 -12.32 -7.92 2.53
C LEU A 107 -12.00 -8.18 1.05
N VAL A 108 -11.04 -7.45 0.49
CA VAL A 108 -10.61 -7.64 -0.91
C VAL A 108 -9.99 -9.02 -1.12
N ILE A 109 -9.14 -9.50 -0.19
CA ILE A 109 -8.56 -10.84 -0.26
C ILE A 109 -9.65 -11.90 -0.15
N GLN A 110 -10.57 -11.79 0.81
CA GLN A 110 -11.65 -12.76 1.00
C GLN A 110 -12.55 -12.87 -0.24
N ARG A 111 -12.90 -11.73 -0.86
CA ARG A 111 -13.68 -11.70 -2.10
C ARG A 111 -12.95 -12.36 -3.28
N ASN A 112 -11.62 -12.33 -3.27
CA ASN A 112 -10.75 -12.85 -4.32
C ASN A 112 -9.91 -14.05 -3.82
N ILE A 113 -10.40 -14.82 -2.85
CA ILE A 113 -9.61 -15.79 -2.07
C ILE A 113 -8.91 -16.84 -2.94
N ALA A 114 -9.58 -17.28 -4.01
CA ALA A 114 -9.03 -18.27 -4.94
C ALA A 114 -7.73 -17.80 -5.62
N LYS A 115 -7.51 -16.49 -5.74
CA LYS A 115 -6.34 -15.90 -6.40
C LYS A 115 -5.39 -15.20 -5.43
N LEU A 116 -5.90 -14.65 -4.33
CA LEU A 116 -5.15 -13.79 -3.41
C LEU A 116 -5.00 -14.36 -2.00
N GLY A 117 -5.58 -15.53 -1.71
CA GLY A 117 -5.52 -16.14 -0.38
C GLY A 117 -4.09 -16.36 0.12
N PHE A 118 -3.13 -16.61 -0.77
CA PHE A 118 -1.72 -16.77 -0.41
C PHE A 118 -1.08 -15.49 0.17
N ILE A 119 -1.64 -14.30 -0.09
CA ILE A 119 -1.14 -13.02 0.42
C ILE A 119 -1.62 -12.77 1.86
N PHE A 120 -2.75 -13.36 2.25
CA PHE A 120 -3.34 -13.18 3.58
C PHE A 120 -2.34 -13.38 4.73
N PRO A 121 -1.63 -14.52 4.85
CA PRO A 121 -0.71 -14.72 5.95
C PRO A 121 0.50 -13.79 5.94
N LEU A 122 0.80 -13.13 4.81
CA LEU A 122 1.90 -12.17 4.69
C LEU A 122 1.52 -10.79 5.26
N ILE A 123 0.25 -10.40 5.14
CA ILE A 123 -0.28 -9.13 5.65
C ILE A 123 -0.68 -9.24 7.13
N PHE A 124 -1.28 -10.37 7.52
CA PHE A 124 -1.84 -10.60 8.86
C PHE A 124 -1.00 -11.57 9.70
N ALA A 125 0.31 -11.64 9.44
CA ALA A 125 1.22 -12.56 10.14
C ALA A 125 1.19 -12.37 11.67
N ASP A 126 1.02 -11.14 12.14
CA ASP A 126 0.90 -10.79 13.56
C ASP A 126 -0.36 -11.38 14.21
N GLU A 127 -1.50 -11.39 13.50
CA GLU A 127 -2.74 -12.00 14.00
C GLU A 127 -2.59 -13.52 14.10
N LEU A 128 -1.96 -14.14 13.10
CA LEU A 128 -1.80 -15.59 13.04
C LEU A 128 -0.83 -16.12 14.09
N ASN A 129 0.24 -15.38 14.38
CA ASN A 129 1.26 -15.78 15.34
C ASN A 129 0.88 -15.47 16.80
N SER A 130 -0.13 -14.62 17.02
CA SER A 130 -0.65 -14.31 18.36
C SER A 130 -1.56 -15.41 18.96
N GLY A 131 -1.86 -16.45 18.18
CA GLY A 131 -2.66 -17.61 18.58
C GLY A 131 -1.87 -18.86 18.98
N LEU A 132 -0.54 -18.76 19.11
CA LEU A 132 0.39 -19.80 19.61
C LEU A 132 1.09 -19.31 20.87
#